data_AF-A0A2S9QMW7-F1
#
_entry.id   AF-A0A2S9QMW7-F1
#
_cell.length_a   1.000
_cell.length_b   1.000
_cell.length_c   1.000
_cell.angle_alpha   90.00
_cell.angle_beta   90.00
_cell.angle_gamma   90.00
#
_symmetry.space_group_name_H-M   'P 1'
#
loop_
_entity.id
_entity.type
_entity.pdbx_description
1 polymer ?
#
loop_
_entity_poly.entity_id
_entity_poly.type
_entity_poly.pdbx_seq_one_letter_code
_entity_poly.pdbx_strand_id
1 'polypeptide(L)'
;MRFFELMIELYLEAKMTIAEQSRATWLELTFDEVPSLLRRMREDAESVLGAQDMRTGRITGSKERATLPYRVDAADDADELWSALVEFAREVEERTQNPAPRPVREFVRSGRLGPWALPSCTPREAFTAGQDVARYLKACAHQIAHDGAFNDAPDQTAALVRKMRNRYPNTPPPARRYLNRPCPTCGERGLHLAVAGDHLIVRCEECRDRWAFEEMFP
;
A
#
# COMPACT_ATOMS: atom_id res chain seq x y z
N MET A 1 4.08 4.39 47.38
CA MET A 1 2.97 4.07 46.46
C MET A 1 2.94 4.99 45.24
N ARG A 2 2.88 6.33 45.38
CA ARG A 2 2.82 7.28 44.23
C ARG A 2 3.94 7.15 43.18
N PHE A 3 5.15 6.75 43.56
CA PHE A 3 6.25 6.56 42.60
C PHE A 3 6.04 5.34 41.67
N PHE A 4 5.39 4.28 42.18
CA PHE A 4 5.11 3.08 41.40
C PHE A 4 3.96 3.32 40.41
N GLU A 5 2.96 4.11 40.80
CA GLU A 5 1.87 4.56 39.92
C GLU A 5 2.40 5.47 38.79
N LEU A 6 3.26 6.45 39.09
CA LEU A 6 3.89 7.31 38.08
C LEU A 6 4.78 6.53 37.09
N MET A 7 5.50 5.52 37.57
CA MET A 7 6.30 4.65 36.71
C MET A 7 5.43 3.79 35.78
N ILE A 8 4.25 3.35 36.25
CA ILE A 8 3.30 2.60 35.42
C ILE A 8 2.68 3.52 34.37
N GLU A 9 2.28 4.74 34.73
CA GLU A 9 1.72 5.72 33.79
C GLU A 9 2.73 6.08 32.69
N LEU A 10 3.97 6.41 33.05
CA LEU A 10 5.04 6.71 32.07
C LEU A 10 5.37 5.52 31.17
N TYR A 11 5.35 4.31 31.72
CA TYR A 11 5.59 3.09 30.95
C TYR A 11 4.44 2.79 29.97
N LEU A 12 3.19 3.03 30.39
CA LEU A 12 2.02 2.88 29.52
C LEU A 12 2.00 3.93 28.41
N GLU A 13 2.34 5.18 28.72
CA GLU A 13 2.49 6.26 27.72
C GLU A 13 3.61 5.93 26.71
N ALA A 14 4.78 5.49 27.19
CA ALA A 14 5.88 5.08 26.31
C ALA A 14 5.50 3.90 25.42
N LYS A 15 4.83 2.87 25.95
CA LYS A 15 4.35 1.74 25.15
C LYS A 15 3.28 2.13 24.13
N MET A 16 2.36 3.02 24.51
CA MET A 16 1.32 3.51 23.62
C MET A 16 1.93 4.28 22.45
N THR A 17 2.93 5.13 22.71
CA THR A 17 3.64 5.87 21.65
C THR A 17 4.45 4.95 20.72
N ILE A 18 5.06 3.86 21.22
CA ILE A 18 5.76 2.88 20.38
C ILE A 18 4.78 2.11 19.49
N ALA A 19 3.63 1.68 20.03
CA ALA A 19 2.61 0.97 19.25
C ALA A 19 2.00 1.85 18.16
N GLU A 20 1.71 3.12 18.48
CA GLU A 20 1.25 4.12 17.51
C GLU A 20 2.28 4.37 16.41
N GLN A 21 3.56 4.55 16.77
CA GLN A 21 4.65 4.71 15.81
C GLN A 21 4.82 3.48 14.92
N SER A 22 4.72 2.28 15.50
CA SER A 22 4.77 1.00 14.78
C SER A 22 3.63 0.92 13.76
N ARG A 23 2.39 1.23 14.15
CA ARG A 23 1.22 1.21 13.26
C ARG A 23 1.28 2.27 12.17
N ALA A 24 1.67 3.51 12.49
CA ALA A 24 1.86 4.57 11.50
C ALA A 24 2.95 4.18 10.48
N THR A 25 4.08 3.68 10.95
CA THR A 25 5.19 3.25 10.07
C THR A 25 4.80 2.06 9.20
N TRP A 26 4.05 1.10 9.74
CA TRP A 26 3.48 -0.01 8.98
C TRP A 26 2.56 0.46 7.86
N LEU A 27 1.64 1.41 8.14
CA LEU A 27 0.78 2.01 7.12
C LEU A 27 1.60 2.71 6.05
N GLU A 28 2.62 3.47 6.45
CA GLU A 28 3.46 4.19 5.49
C GLU A 28 4.21 3.26 4.53
N LEU A 29 4.78 2.17 5.05
CA LEU A 29 5.45 1.16 4.22
C LEU A 29 4.46 0.47 3.27
N THR A 30 3.25 0.20 3.74
CA THR A 30 2.18 -0.39 2.93
C THR A 30 1.81 0.54 1.78
N PHE A 31 1.60 1.83 2.05
CA PHE A 31 1.25 2.80 1.00
C PHE A 31 2.40 3.10 0.04
N ASP A 32 3.66 2.88 0.44
CA ASP A 32 4.81 2.97 -0.47
C ASP A 32 4.78 1.93 -1.61
N GLU A 33 4.03 0.83 -1.46
CA GLU A 33 3.89 -0.21 -2.51
C GLU A 33 2.89 0.17 -3.61
N VAL A 34 1.88 0.97 -3.27
CA VAL A 34 0.71 1.27 -4.12
C VAL A 34 1.08 1.80 -5.51
N PRO A 35 1.95 2.81 -5.67
CA PRO A 35 2.19 3.42 -6.97
C PRO A 35 2.78 2.43 -7.98
N SER A 36 3.72 1.61 -7.52
CA SER A 36 4.38 0.59 -8.35
C SER A 36 3.40 -0.54 -8.72
N LEU A 37 2.49 -0.92 -7.81
CA LEU A 37 1.46 -1.92 -8.08
C LEU A 37 0.47 -1.43 -9.15
N LEU A 38 -0.08 -0.22 -8.99
CA LEU A 38 -1.02 0.35 -9.97
C LEU A 38 -0.39 0.47 -11.37
N ARG A 39 0.87 0.94 -11.42
CA ARG A 39 1.64 0.97 -12.65
C ARG A 39 1.75 -0.41 -13.27
N ARG A 40 2.16 -1.42 -12.49
CA ARG A 40 2.38 -2.77 -12.99
C ARG A 40 1.10 -3.39 -13.54
N MET A 41 -0.01 -3.24 -12.82
CA MET A 41 -1.32 -3.76 -13.25
C MET A 41 -1.77 -3.12 -14.57
N ARG A 42 -1.52 -1.81 -14.77
CA ARG A 42 -1.79 -1.15 -16.04
C ARG A 42 -0.83 -1.58 -17.17
N GLU A 43 0.47 -1.78 -16.89
CA GLU A 43 1.42 -2.33 -17.87
C GLU A 43 0.98 -3.73 -18.35
N ASP A 44 0.57 -4.60 -17.42
CA ASP A 44 0.08 -5.94 -17.74
C ASP A 44 -1.24 -5.88 -18.53
N ALA A 45 -2.15 -4.97 -18.19
CA ALA A 45 -3.40 -4.75 -18.94
C ALA A 45 -3.14 -4.25 -20.38
N GLU A 46 -2.26 -3.25 -20.57
CA GLU A 46 -1.90 -2.75 -21.91
C GLU A 46 -1.18 -3.81 -22.75
N SER A 47 -0.30 -4.61 -22.14
CA SER A 47 0.42 -5.68 -22.84
C SER A 47 -0.54 -6.74 -23.39
N VAL A 48 -1.58 -7.09 -22.64
CA VAL A 48 -2.61 -8.04 -23.09
C VAL A 48 -3.39 -7.47 -24.29
N LEU A 49 -3.75 -6.19 -24.27
CA LEU A 49 -4.43 -5.53 -25.38
C LEU A 49 -3.54 -5.46 -26.63
N GLY A 50 -2.28 -5.04 -26.50
CA GLY A 50 -1.34 -4.95 -27.61
C GLY A 50 -1.00 -6.30 -28.26
N ALA A 51 -0.93 -7.37 -27.48
CA ALA A 51 -0.74 -8.72 -28.00
C ALA A 51 -1.92 -9.22 -28.84
N GLN A 52 -3.13 -8.69 -28.61
CA GLN A 52 -4.32 -9.03 -29.39
C GLN A 52 -4.38 -8.26 -30.72
N ASP A 53 -4.01 -6.98 -30.73
CA ASP A 53 -3.91 -6.18 -31.96
C ASP A 53 -2.88 -6.74 -32.95
N MET A 54 -1.84 -7.43 -32.46
CA MET A 54 -0.90 -8.15 -33.32
C MET A 54 -1.43 -9.52 -33.80
N ARG A 55 -2.34 -10.16 -33.06
CA ARG A 55 -2.93 -11.48 -33.41
C ARG A 55 -4.13 -11.40 -34.37
N THR A 56 -4.66 -10.21 -34.64
CA THR A 56 -5.65 -9.98 -35.71
C THR A 56 -5.03 -10.05 -37.12
N GLY A 57 -3.70 -10.23 -37.22
CA GLY A 57 -3.03 -10.67 -38.44
C GLY A 57 -3.32 -12.14 -38.78
N ARG A 58 -4.29 -12.37 -39.68
CA ARG A 58 -4.55 -13.59 -40.48
C ARG A 58 -4.41 -14.94 -39.73
N ILE A 59 -5.52 -15.43 -39.18
CA ILE A 59 -5.73 -16.87 -38.97
C ILE A 59 -6.78 -17.35 -39.97
N THR A 60 -6.30 -17.91 -41.09
CA THR A 60 -7.09 -18.75 -42.00
C THR A 60 -7.13 -20.17 -41.45
N GLY A 61 -8.33 -20.66 -41.13
CA GLY A 61 -8.63 -22.10 -41.04
C GLY A 61 -8.47 -22.77 -39.67
N SER A 62 -9.47 -22.66 -38.79
CA SER A 62 -9.95 -23.76 -37.93
C SER A 62 -11.29 -23.34 -37.30
N LYS A 63 -12.27 -24.24 -37.26
CA LYS A 63 -13.68 -23.98 -36.97
C LYS A 63 -14.06 -23.91 -35.49
N GLU A 64 -13.10 -23.85 -34.59
CA GLU A 64 -13.33 -23.59 -33.16
C GLU A 64 -12.32 -22.54 -32.69
N ARG A 65 -12.69 -21.27 -32.82
CA ARG A 65 -12.00 -20.20 -32.09
C ARG A 65 -12.40 -20.32 -30.63
N ALA A 66 -11.63 -21.10 -29.87
CA ALA A 66 -11.56 -20.91 -28.44
C ALA A 66 -11.00 -19.50 -28.20
N THR A 67 -11.89 -18.53 -28.04
CA THR A 67 -11.56 -17.21 -27.52
C THR A 67 -10.92 -17.47 -26.16
N LEU A 68 -9.60 -17.28 -26.05
CA LEU A 68 -8.93 -17.31 -24.76
C LEU A 68 -9.71 -16.34 -23.84
N PRO A 69 -10.16 -16.80 -22.66
CA PRO A 69 -10.91 -15.94 -21.76
C PRO A 69 -10.09 -14.69 -21.50
N TYR A 70 -10.72 -13.55 -21.74
CA TYR A 70 -10.16 -12.23 -21.47
C TYR A 70 -9.62 -12.25 -20.03
N ARG A 71 -8.31 -12.14 -19.84
CA ARG A 71 -7.74 -11.90 -18.50
C ARG A 71 -7.97 -10.42 -18.18
N VAL A 72 -9.23 -10.08 -17.86
CA VAL A 72 -9.67 -8.73 -17.43
C VAL A 72 -9.03 -8.40 -16.08
N ASP A 73 -8.54 -9.43 -15.39
CA ASP A 73 -7.96 -9.42 -14.06
C ASP A 73 -7.08 -8.20 -13.75
N ALA A 74 -6.15 -7.80 -14.63
CA ALA A 74 -5.21 -6.73 -14.29
C ALA A 74 -5.83 -5.33 -14.31
N ALA A 75 -6.77 -5.06 -15.22
CA ALA A 75 -7.49 -3.79 -15.22
C ALA A 75 -8.48 -3.73 -14.05
N ASP A 76 -9.20 -4.84 -13.81
CA ASP A 76 -10.15 -4.95 -12.70
C ASP A 76 -9.45 -4.88 -11.33
N ASP A 77 -8.28 -5.51 -11.17
CA ASP A 77 -7.47 -5.44 -9.95
C ASP A 77 -6.96 -4.02 -9.69
N ALA A 78 -6.57 -3.30 -10.76
CA ALA A 78 -6.16 -1.90 -10.65
C ALA A 78 -7.34 -1.02 -10.22
N ASP A 79 -8.53 -1.28 -10.75
CA ASP A 79 -9.76 -0.56 -10.39
C ASP A 79 -10.22 -0.90 -8.97
N GLU A 80 -10.12 -2.17 -8.54
CA GLU A 80 -10.40 -2.62 -7.16
C GLU A 80 -9.47 -1.91 -6.16
N LEU A 81 -8.15 -1.93 -6.42
CA LEU A 81 -7.18 -1.27 -5.56
C LEU A 81 -7.39 0.24 -5.53
N TRP A 82 -7.64 0.86 -6.69
CA TRP A 82 -7.87 2.30 -6.77
C TRP A 82 -9.13 2.74 -6.04
N SER A 83 -10.25 2.03 -6.21
CA SER A 83 -11.51 2.34 -5.53
C SER A 83 -11.31 2.31 -4.02
N ALA A 84 -10.73 1.23 -3.49
CA ALA A 84 -10.47 1.09 -2.06
C ALA A 84 -9.58 2.23 -1.50
N LEU A 85 -8.54 2.63 -2.25
CA LEU A 85 -7.65 3.72 -1.84
C LEU A 85 -8.36 5.08 -1.82
N VAL A 86 -9.19 5.36 -2.82
CA VAL A 86 -9.96 6.60 -2.88
C VAL A 86 -11.07 6.60 -1.81
N GLU A 87 -11.71 5.46 -1.54
CA GLU A 87 -12.70 5.26 -0.45
C GLU A 87 -12.08 5.60 0.88
N PHE A 88 -10.94 4.98 1.15
CA PHE A 88 -10.23 5.22 2.39
C PHE A 88 -9.70 6.65 2.49
N ALA A 89 -9.13 7.21 1.43
CA ALA A 89 -8.64 8.59 1.44
C ALA A 89 -9.75 9.63 1.65
N ARG A 90 -10.95 9.37 1.12
CA ARG A 90 -12.13 10.21 1.36
C ARG A 90 -12.59 10.11 2.81
N GLU A 91 -12.64 8.90 3.36
CA GLU A 91 -12.96 8.72 4.78
C GLU A 91 -11.96 9.45 5.68
N VAL A 92 -10.67 9.42 5.34
CA VAL A 92 -9.62 10.20 6.01
C VAL A 92 -9.85 11.70 5.88
N GLU A 93 -10.23 12.21 4.70
CA GLU A 93 -10.58 13.62 4.52
C GLU A 93 -11.78 14.04 5.38
N GLU A 94 -12.85 13.26 5.36
CA GLU A 94 -14.08 13.53 6.13
C GLU A 94 -13.82 13.55 7.65
N ARG A 95 -12.91 12.71 8.14
CA ARG A 95 -12.60 12.62 9.59
C ARG A 95 -11.53 13.59 10.04
N THR A 96 -10.45 13.72 9.29
CA THR A 96 -9.30 14.56 9.67
C THR A 96 -9.46 16.01 9.25
N GLN A 97 -10.41 16.31 8.35
CA GLN A 97 -10.61 17.62 7.72
C GLN A 97 -9.36 18.11 6.95
N ASN A 98 -8.39 17.23 6.68
CA ASN A 98 -7.25 17.53 5.84
C ASN A 98 -7.64 17.40 4.37
N PRO A 99 -7.38 18.43 3.53
CA PRO A 99 -7.83 18.43 2.15
C PRO A 99 -7.19 17.29 1.35
N ALA A 100 -8.03 16.47 0.69
CA ALA A 100 -7.56 15.36 -0.11
C ALA A 100 -6.84 15.84 -1.39
N PRO A 101 -5.96 15.02 -1.99
CA PRO A 101 -5.27 15.37 -3.22
C PRO A 101 -6.26 15.48 -4.38
N ARG A 102 -5.81 16.11 -5.48
CA ARG A 102 -6.65 16.40 -6.65
C ARG A 102 -7.38 15.15 -7.19
N PRO A 103 -6.75 13.97 -7.34
CA PRO A 103 -7.46 12.78 -7.81
C PRO A 103 -8.71 12.49 -6.98
N VAL A 104 -8.58 12.41 -5.66
CA VAL A 104 -9.70 12.15 -4.73
C VAL A 104 -10.78 13.23 -4.85
N ARG A 105 -10.40 14.51 -4.85
CA ARG A 105 -11.36 15.64 -4.93
C ARG A 105 -12.10 15.71 -6.26
N GLU A 106 -11.46 15.37 -7.37
CA GLU A 106 -12.11 15.30 -8.69
C GLU A 106 -13.20 14.23 -8.70
N PHE A 107 -12.99 13.09 -8.02
CA PHE A 107 -14.04 12.08 -7.87
C PHE A 107 -15.19 12.56 -6.98
N VAL A 108 -14.91 13.21 -5.84
CA VAL A 108 -15.95 13.75 -4.94
C VAL A 108 -16.85 14.76 -5.66
N ARG A 109 -16.26 15.66 -6.46
CA ARG A 109 -17.01 16.68 -7.23
C ARG A 109 -17.90 16.09 -8.32
N SER A 110 -17.60 14.89 -8.80
CA SER A 110 -18.36 14.26 -9.89
C SER A 110 -19.72 13.68 -9.45
N GLY A 111 -19.99 13.61 -8.14
CA GLY A 111 -21.27 13.12 -7.61
C GLY A 111 -21.57 11.65 -7.93
N ARG A 112 -20.57 10.87 -8.40
CA ARG A 112 -20.76 9.48 -8.78
C ARG A 112 -20.88 8.59 -7.54
N LEU A 113 -22.01 7.90 -7.43
CA LEU A 113 -22.26 6.83 -6.48
C LEU A 113 -22.00 5.49 -7.20
N GLY A 114 -20.92 4.78 -6.85
CA GLY A 114 -20.55 3.49 -7.47
C GLY A 114 -19.05 3.22 -7.39
N PRO A 115 -18.58 1.99 -7.68
CA PRO A 115 -17.15 1.65 -7.59
C PRO A 115 -16.31 2.58 -8.46
N TRP A 116 -15.28 3.17 -7.86
CA TRP A 116 -14.47 4.20 -8.49
C TRP A 116 -13.35 3.54 -9.28
N ALA A 117 -13.66 3.20 -10.52
CA ALA A 117 -12.65 2.69 -11.46
C ALA A 117 -11.55 3.72 -11.68
N LEU A 118 -10.31 3.24 -11.81
CA LEU A 118 -9.19 4.09 -12.17
C LEU A 118 -9.42 4.59 -13.61
N PRO A 119 -9.39 5.91 -13.87
CA PRO A 119 -9.65 6.45 -15.20
C PRO A 119 -8.82 5.78 -16.28
N SER A 120 -9.32 5.78 -17.53
CA SER A 120 -8.50 5.35 -18.66
C SER A 120 -7.24 6.21 -18.70
N CYS A 121 -6.10 5.60 -18.38
CA CYS A 121 -4.84 6.27 -18.18
C CYS A 121 -3.68 5.35 -18.53
N THR A 122 -2.55 5.96 -18.89
CA THR A 122 -1.29 5.25 -19.12
C THR A 122 -0.71 4.74 -17.79
N PRO A 123 0.18 3.73 -17.79
CA PRO A 123 0.82 3.23 -16.58
C PRO A 123 1.56 4.30 -15.78
N ARG A 124 2.12 5.31 -16.48
CA ARG A 124 2.79 6.45 -15.85
C ARG A 124 1.82 7.37 -15.12
N GLU A 125 0.64 7.59 -15.68
CA GLU A 125 -0.42 8.37 -15.04
C GLU A 125 -1.00 7.61 -13.84
N ALA A 126 -1.20 6.30 -13.96
CA ALA A 126 -1.59 5.43 -12.85
C ALA A 126 -0.59 5.48 -11.69
N PHE A 127 0.72 5.43 -12.00
CA PHE A 127 1.78 5.61 -11.00
C PHE A 127 1.65 6.97 -10.30
N THR A 128 1.46 8.05 -11.06
CA THR A 128 1.41 9.42 -10.54
C THR A 128 0.18 9.61 -9.65
N ALA A 129 -0.98 9.13 -10.09
CA ALA A 129 -2.22 9.16 -9.33
C ALA A 129 -2.10 8.35 -8.03
N GLY A 130 -1.54 7.13 -8.11
CA GLY A 130 -1.22 6.31 -6.95
C GLY A 130 -0.26 6.99 -5.97
N GLN A 131 0.77 7.66 -6.50
CA GLN A 131 1.74 8.38 -5.67
C GLN A 131 1.10 9.55 -4.92
N ASP A 132 0.19 10.29 -5.55
CA ASP A 132 -0.50 11.41 -4.91
C ASP A 132 -1.41 10.96 -3.77
N VAL A 133 -2.18 9.87 -3.97
CA VAL A 133 -3.02 9.29 -2.91
C VAL A 133 -2.19 8.68 -1.80
N ALA A 134 -1.15 7.90 -2.14
CA ALA A 134 -0.24 7.32 -1.16
C ALA A 134 0.47 8.40 -0.33
N ARG A 135 0.94 9.49 -0.95
CA ARG A 135 1.57 10.60 -0.23
C ARG A 135 0.62 11.25 0.77
N TYR A 136 -0.64 11.44 0.40
CA TYR A 136 -1.67 11.97 1.29
C TYR A 136 -1.93 11.03 2.48
N LEU A 137 -2.20 9.75 2.22
CA LEU A 137 -2.46 8.76 3.27
C LEU A 137 -1.27 8.61 4.23
N LYS A 138 -0.04 8.67 3.70
CA LYS A 138 1.18 8.70 4.52
C LYS A 138 1.27 9.93 5.41
N ALA A 139 0.94 11.11 4.90
CA ALA A 139 0.92 12.34 5.71
C ALA A 139 -0.11 12.25 6.85
N CYS A 140 -1.18 11.48 6.67
CA CYS A 140 -2.19 11.22 7.68
C CYS A 140 -1.93 9.96 8.53
N ALA A 141 -0.84 9.21 8.30
CA ALA A 141 -0.63 7.89 8.92
C ALA A 141 -0.65 7.93 10.45
N HIS A 142 -0.08 8.97 11.06
CA HIS A 142 -0.13 9.17 12.51
C HIS A 142 -1.55 9.39 13.04
N GLN A 143 -2.36 10.16 12.31
CA GLN A 143 -3.75 10.41 12.70
C GLN A 143 -4.59 9.15 12.53
N ILE A 144 -4.39 8.41 11.44
CA ILE A 144 -5.05 7.12 11.18
C ILE A 144 -4.68 6.09 12.25
N ALA A 145 -3.41 6.05 12.68
CA ALA A 145 -2.95 5.11 13.68
C ALA A 145 -3.53 5.39 15.08
N HIS A 146 -3.77 6.66 15.41
CA HIS A 146 -4.29 7.09 16.71
C HIS A 146 -5.82 7.08 16.77
N ASP A 147 -6.49 7.45 15.68
CA ASP A 147 -7.95 7.55 15.64
C ASP A 147 -8.59 6.17 15.47
N GLY A 148 -9.03 5.59 16.57
CA GLY A 148 -9.75 4.31 16.58
C GLY A 148 -11.10 4.35 15.82
N ALA A 149 -11.58 5.52 15.40
CA ALA A 149 -12.84 5.63 14.70
C ALA A 149 -12.76 5.08 13.26
N PHE A 150 -11.55 4.93 12.68
CA PHE A 150 -11.36 4.33 11.34
C PHE A 150 -11.70 2.84 11.25
N ASN A 151 -12.03 2.18 12.39
CA ASN A 151 -12.37 0.76 12.47
C ASN A 151 -11.36 -0.10 11.67
N ASP A 152 -11.86 -1.07 10.89
CA ASP A 152 -11.05 -2.01 10.12
C ASP A 152 -10.62 -1.46 8.74
N ALA A 153 -11.01 -0.23 8.37
CA ALA A 153 -10.74 0.31 7.03
C ALA A 153 -9.23 0.37 6.67
N PRO A 154 -8.32 0.78 7.57
CA PRO A 154 -6.88 0.75 7.30
C PRO A 154 -6.37 -0.67 7.08
N ASP A 155 -6.83 -1.63 7.90
CA ASP A 155 -6.40 -3.03 7.84
C ASP A 155 -6.93 -3.73 6.58
N GLN A 156 -8.17 -3.44 6.18
CA GLN A 156 -8.75 -3.93 4.92
C GLN A 156 -7.98 -3.39 3.70
N THR A 157 -7.66 -2.10 3.71
CA THR A 157 -6.87 -1.48 2.63
C THR A 157 -5.47 -2.10 2.54
N ALA A 158 -4.81 -2.30 3.69
CA ALA A 158 -3.50 -2.94 3.74
C ALA A 158 -3.55 -4.41 3.29
N ALA A 159 -4.58 -5.15 3.69
CA ALA A 159 -4.80 -6.52 3.25
C ALA A 159 -5.00 -6.60 1.72
N LEU A 160 -5.70 -5.63 1.13
CA LEU A 160 -5.86 -5.53 -0.32
C LEU A 160 -4.54 -5.22 -1.03
N VAL A 161 -3.75 -4.26 -0.53
CA VAL A 161 -2.40 -3.99 -1.07
C VAL A 161 -1.55 -5.27 -1.05
N ARG A 162 -1.56 -6.00 0.08
CA ARG A 162 -0.85 -7.28 0.20
C ARG A 162 -1.37 -8.34 -0.76
N LYS A 163 -2.69 -8.46 -0.94
CA LYS A 163 -3.32 -9.36 -1.92
C LYS A 163 -2.80 -9.05 -3.33
N MET A 164 -2.78 -7.77 -3.72
CA MET A 164 -2.26 -7.34 -5.01
C MET A 164 -0.75 -7.57 -5.14
N ARG A 165 0.04 -7.28 -4.10
CA ARG A 165 1.49 -7.57 -4.09
C ARG A 165 1.80 -9.03 -4.35
N ASN A 166 1.05 -9.94 -3.73
CA ASN A 166 1.22 -11.38 -3.93
C ASN A 166 0.82 -11.82 -5.34
N ARG A 167 -0.20 -11.18 -5.93
CA ARG A 167 -0.64 -11.47 -7.31
C ARG A 167 0.31 -10.93 -8.36
N TYR A 168 1.02 -9.83 -8.07
CA TYR A 168 1.96 -9.15 -8.98
C TYR A 168 3.40 -9.16 -8.41
N PRO A 169 4.05 -10.35 -8.28
CA PRO A 169 5.35 -10.48 -7.62
C PRO A 169 6.50 -9.78 -8.35
N ASN A 170 6.37 -9.55 -9.66
CA ASN A 170 7.35 -8.87 -10.50
C ASN A 170 7.30 -7.33 -10.36
N THR A 171 6.41 -6.80 -9.53
CA THR A 171 6.35 -5.37 -9.24
C THR A 171 7.65 -4.95 -8.55
N PRO A 172 8.33 -3.90 -9.03
CA PRO A 172 9.51 -3.36 -8.36
C PRO A 172 9.21 -3.11 -6.88
N PRO A 173 10.06 -3.59 -5.94
CA PRO A 173 9.84 -3.34 -4.53
C PRO A 173 9.99 -1.83 -4.24
N PRO A 174 9.31 -1.31 -3.21
CA PRO A 174 9.54 0.05 -2.75
C PRO A 174 10.98 0.22 -2.27
N ALA A 175 11.44 1.47 -2.20
CA ALA A 175 12.74 1.79 -1.62
C ALA A 175 12.78 1.34 -0.15
N ARG A 176 13.80 0.57 0.21
CA ARG A 176 13.98 0.11 1.60
C ARG A 176 14.30 1.30 2.50
N ARG A 177 13.69 1.32 3.69
CA ARG A 177 13.97 2.31 4.73
C ARG A 177 15.06 1.78 5.65
N TYR A 178 16.30 2.15 5.35
CA TYR A 178 17.45 1.75 6.16
C TYR A 178 17.50 2.51 7.49
N LEU A 179 17.81 1.78 8.55
CA LEU A 179 18.02 2.30 9.89
C LEU A 179 19.49 2.69 10.05
N ASN A 180 19.74 3.82 10.70
CA ASN A 180 21.09 4.25 11.04
C ASN A 180 21.61 3.56 12.32
N ARG A 181 21.54 2.22 12.35
CA ARG A 181 22.04 1.38 13.43
C ARG A 181 22.72 0.14 12.84
N PRO A 182 23.85 -0.33 13.41
CA PRO A 182 24.46 -1.58 12.99
C PRO A 182 23.58 -2.77 13.39
N CYS A 183 23.66 -3.85 12.61
CA CYS A 183 23.00 -5.11 12.94
C CYS A 183 23.55 -5.69 14.26
N PRO A 184 22.70 -6.10 15.21
CA PRO A 184 23.18 -6.68 16.48
C PRO A 184 23.82 -8.06 16.31
N THR A 185 23.50 -8.81 15.24
CA THR A 185 24.11 -10.12 14.97
C THR A 185 25.45 -10.00 14.25
N CYS A 186 25.51 -9.27 13.13
CA CYS A 186 26.70 -9.25 12.26
C CYS A 186 27.51 -7.93 12.30
N GLY A 187 27.01 -6.88 12.96
CA GLY A 187 27.68 -5.58 13.03
C GLY A 187 27.56 -4.69 11.79
N GLU A 188 27.05 -5.23 10.68
CA GLU A 188 26.94 -4.50 9.41
C GLU A 188 25.82 -3.45 9.40
N ARG A 189 26.03 -2.37 8.62
CA ARG A 189 25.03 -1.32 8.41
C ARG A 189 24.11 -1.68 7.25
N GLY A 190 23.14 -2.55 7.53
CA GLY A 190 22.16 -3.02 6.54
C GLY A 190 20.76 -3.29 7.12
N LEU A 191 20.47 -2.75 8.30
CA LEU A 191 19.14 -2.90 8.91
C LEU A 191 18.14 -2.04 8.14
N HIS A 192 16.99 -2.61 7.79
CA HIS A 192 15.87 -1.90 7.18
C HIS A 192 14.54 -2.36 7.74
N LEU A 193 13.55 -1.48 7.65
CA LEU A 193 12.17 -1.80 8.02
C LEU A 193 11.49 -2.60 6.91
N ALA A 194 10.68 -3.58 7.31
CA ALA A 194 9.86 -4.38 6.41
C ALA A 194 8.53 -4.75 7.09
N VAL A 195 7.54 -5.13 6.29
CA VAL A 195 6.24 -5.60 6.78
C VAL A 195 6.21 -7.13 6.67
N ALA A 196 5.83 -7.80 7.75
CA ALA A 196 5.61 -9.24 7.79
C ALA A 196 4.20 -9.54 8.31
N GLY A 197 3.28 -9.87 7.40
CA GLY A 197 1.87 -10.01 7.75
C GLY A 197 1.27 -8.64 8.10
N ASP A 198 0.83 -8.49 9.34
CA ASP A 198 0.22 -7.27 9.89
C ASP A 198 1.15 -6.57 10.89
N HIS A 199 2.43 -6.96 10.91
CA HIS A 199 3.43 -6.47 11.87
C HIS A 199 4.61 -5.82 11.17
N LEU A 200 5.14 -4.78 11.80
CA LEU A 200 6.39 -4.14 11.43
C LEU A 200 7.56 -4.95 11.97
N ILE A 201 8.53 -5.25 11.11
CA ILE A 201 9.75 -5.96 11.49
C ILE A 201 10.99 -5.20 11.04
N VAL A 202 12.09 -5.44 11.74
CA VAL A 202 13.43 -5.00 11.33
C VAL A 202 14.15 -6.19 10.72
N ARG A 203 14.76 -6.01 9.55
CA ARG A 203 15.50 -7.07 8.85
C ARG A 203 16.90 -6.59 8.49
N CYS A 204 17.90 -7.47 8.65
CA CYS A 204 19.24 -7.24 8.13
C CYS A 204 19.35 -7.68 6.66
N GLU A 205 19.97 -6.86 5.82
CA GLU A 205 20.29 -7.23 4.44
C GLU A 205 21.35 -8.34 4.36
N GLU A 206 22.38 -8.27 5.19
CA GLU A 206 23.54 -9.17 5.15
C GLU A 206 23.26 -10.54 5.78
N CYS A 207 22.98 -10.58 7.09
CA CYS A 207 22.76 -11.85 7.80
C CYS A 207 21.32 -12.38 7.69
N ARG A 208 20.38 -11.58 7.18
CA ARG A 208 18.96 -11.91 7.00
C ARG A 208 18.16 -12.17 8.29
N ASP A 209 18.77 -11.96 9.46
CA ASP A 209 18.06 -11.98 10.73
C ASP A 209 16.94 -10.94 10.76
N ARG A 210 15.93 -11.25 11.58
CA ARG A 210 14.71 -10.45 11.74
C ARG A 210 14.38 -10.28 13.22
N TRP A 211 13.88 -9.11 13.56
CA TRP A 211 13.46 -8.73 14.91
C TRP A 211 12.09 -8.06 14.85
N ALA A 212 11.32 -8.18 15.93
CA ALA A 212 10.12 -7.36 16.07
C ALA A 212 10.53 -5.88 16.20
N PHE A 213 9.69 -4.95 15.74
CA PHE A 213 9.99 -3.52 15.85
C PHE A 213 10.16 -3.10 17.31
N GLU A 214 9.30 -3.60 18.19
CA GLU A 214 9.28 -3.30 19.62
C GLU A 214 10.54 -3.82 20.35
N GLU A 215 11.16 -4.88 19.85
CA GLU A 215 12.42 -5.40 20.40
C GLU A 215 13.62 -4.50 20.08
N MET A 216 13.58 -3.83 18.93
CA MET A 216 14.68 -2.97 18.44
C MET A 216 14.55 -1.51 18.90
N PHE A 217 13.35 -1.10 19.30
CA PHE A 217 13.01 0.24 19.77
C PHE A 217 12.24 0.16 21.10
N PRO A 218 12.93 -0.21 22.20
CA PRO A 218 12.33 -0.26 23.54
C PRO A 218 12.06 1.12 24.13
#